data_AF-A0A933DEQ5-F1
#
_entry.id   AF-A0A933DEQ5-F1
#
_cell.length_a   1.000
_cell.length_b   1.000
_cell.length_c   1.000
_cell.angle_alpha   90.00
_cell.angle_beta   90.00
_cell.angle_gamma   90.00
#
_symmetry.space_group_name_H-M   'P 1'
#
loop_
_entity.id
_entity.type
_entity.pdbx_description
1 polymer ?
#
loop_
_entity_poly.entity_id
_entity_poly.type
_entity_poly.pdbx_seq_one_letter_code
_entity_poly.pdbx_strand_id
1 'polypeptide(L)'
;MNTYEEITLPKFQKHLPPWKDWLWRYRWFLSIIFILTCFSVILFMFEYLRTETLSHPLAEPPAILPVATPRVTQPKPPQPKKSPYDIAKRLYEQGQLEDAKKIFLSIAEGDSTRNTRRMASERAKDIQNEILEWNQMKKQYLEGYVLFHSYPEKACAIWEQILQNKYTRAPSFLKAKKHYQSFCTLKGH
;
A
#
# COMPACT_ATOMS: atom_id res chain seq x y z
N MET A 1 -40.52 8.70 70.81
CA MET A 1 -40.73 7.27 71.11
C MET A 1 -42.10 6.91 70.55
N ASN A 2 -42.16 5.90 69.67
CA ASN A 2 -43.34 5.37 68.96
C ASN A 2 -43.92 6.31 67.87
N THR A 3 -44.28 5.87 66.65
CA THR A 3 -44.43 4.53 66.05
C THR A 3 -44.43 4.69 64.53
N TYR A 4 -43.76 3.80 63.81
CA TYR A 4 -43.76 3.73 62.35
C TYR A 4 -45.06 3.07 61.88
N GLU A 5 -45.85 3.77 61.06
CA GLU A 5 -46.90 3.13 60.25
C GLU A 5 -46.24 2.48 59.03
N GLU A 6 -46.23 1.16 59.01
CA GLU A 6 -45.80 0.34 57.90
C GLU A 6 -46.90 0.36 56.81
N ILE A 7 -46.74 1.22 55.81
CA ILE A 7 -47.58 1.20 54.61
C ILE A 7 -47.08 0.07 53.71
N THR A 8 -47.72 -1.09 53.79
CA THR A 8 -47.48 -2.22 52.90
C THR A 8 -47.92 -1.88 51.47
N LEU A 9 -46.96 -1.66 50.59
CA LEU A 9 -47.17 -1.57 49.14
C LEU A 9 -47.64 -2.92 48.57
N PRO A 10 -48.57 -2.91 47.59
CA PRO A 10 -49.13 -4.14 47.03
C PRO A 10 -48.06 -4.93 46.28
N LYS A 11 -48.12 -6.27 46.43
CA LYS A 11 -47.34 -7.26 45.68
C LYS A 11 -47.37 -6.93 44.19
N PHE A 12 -46.25 -6.42 43.66
CA PHE A 12 -45.97 -6.42 42.23
C PHE A 12 -45.86 -7.88 41.77
N GLN A 13 -46.99 -8.41 41.30
CA GLN A 13 -47.06 -9.66 40.58
C GLN A 13 -46.18 -9.49 39.33
N LYS A 14 -44.99 -10.10 39.35
CA LYS A 14 -44.01 -10.06 38.26
C LYS A 14 -44.60 -10.79 37.04
N HIS A 15 -45.43 -10.11 36.26
CA HIS A 15 -45.66 -10.51 34.89
C HIS A 15 -44.32 -10.37 34.18
N LEU A 16 -43.71 -11.52 33.85
CA LEU A 16 -42.54 -11.52 33.00
C LEU A 16 -42.93 -10.80 31.70
N PRO A 17 -42.12 -9.84 31.25
CA PRO A 17 -42.47 -9.06 30.08
C PRO A 17 -42.52 -9.98 28.84
N PRO A 18 -43.49 -9.77 27.92
CA PRO A 18 -43.84 -10.71 26.85
C PRO A 18 -42.70 -11.03 25.89
N TRP A 19 -41.66 -10.19 25.84
CA TRP A 19 -40.46 -10.44 25.05
C TRP A 19 -39.67 -11.67 25.53
N LYS A 20 -39.76 -12.06 26.82
CA LYS A 20 -39.06 -13.23 27.34
C LYS A 20 -39.63 -14.55 26.80
N ASP A 21 -40.94 -14.68 26.74
CA ASP A 21 -41.61 -15.86 26.15
C ASP A 21 -41.37 -15.93 24.64
N TRP A 22 -41.34 -14.77 23.99
CA TRP A 22 -40.97 -14.66 22.59
C TRP A 22 -39.53 -15.15 22.35
N LEU A 23 -38.55 -14.66 23.13
CA LEU A 23 -37.15 -15.13 23.06
C LEU A 23 -37.01 -16.62 23.32
N TRP A 24 -37.79 -17.18 24.24
CA TRP A 24 -37.76 -18.60 24.54
C TRP A 24 -38.28 -19.44 23.38
N ARG A 25 -39.34 -18.99 22.70
CA ARG A 25 -39.89 -19.65 21.50
C ARG A 25 -38.94 -19.57 20.32
N TYR A 26 -38.28 -18.44 20.11
CA TYR A 26 -37.35 -18.23 18.99
C TYR A 26 -35.89 -18.52 19.34
N ARG A 27 -35.62 -19.22 20.45
CA ARG A 27 -34.26 -19.51 20.93
C ARG A 27 -33.41 -20.24 19.88
N TRP A 28 -34.01 -21.16 19.14
CA TRP A 28 -33.36 -21.87 18.03
C TRP A 28 -33.06 -20.95 16.85
N PHE A 29 -33.98 -20.05 16.50
CA PHE A 29 -33.79 -19.09 15.42
C PHE A 29 -32.69 -18.07 15.74
N LEU A 30 -32.65 -17.57 16.98
CA LEU A 30 -31.59 -16.69 17.46
C LEU A 30 -30.22 -17.39 17.51
N SER A 31 -30.19 -18.68 17.87
CA SER A 31 -28.97 -19.48 17.79
C SER A 31 -28.47 -19.63 16.35
N ILE A 32 -29.37 -19.83 15.38
CA ILE A 32 -29.00 -19.92 13.96
C ILE A 32 -28.45 -18.57 13.46
N ILE A 33 -29.11 -17.46 13.79
CA ILE A 33 -28.61 -16.11 13.45
C ILE A 33 -27.23 -15.91 14.06
N PHE A 34 -27.04 -16.25 15.34
CA PHE A 34 -25.76 -16.13 16.00
C PHE A 34 -24.67 -16.94 15.31
N ILE A 35 -24.95 -18.21 14.97
CA ILE A 35 -24.02 -19.07 14.23
C ILE A 35 -23.68 -18.47 12.86
N LEU A 36 -24.68 -17.97 12.12
CA LEU A 36 -24.46 -17.33 10.82
C LEU A 36 -23.62 -16.07 10.94
N THR A 37 -23.85 -15.24 11.97
CA THR A 37 -23.03 -14.04 12.23
C THR A 37 -21.61 -14.39 12.64
N CYS A 38 -21.42 -15.41 13.48
CA CYS A 38 -20.08 -15.91 13.81
C CYS A 38 -19.39 -16.47 12.57
N PHE A 39 -20.10 -17.20 11.72
CA PHE A 39 -19.57 -17.74 10.49
C PHE A 39 -19.18 -16.62 9.50
N SER A 40 -20.01 -15.57 9.35
CA SER A 40 -19.65 -14.42 8.52
C SER A 40 -18.44 -13.66 9.06
N VAL A 41 -18.31 -13.53 10.38
CA VAL A 41 -17.12 -12.92 11.01
C VAL A 41 -15.88 -13.79 10.80
N ILE A 42 -16.01 -15.11 10.93
CA ILE A 42 -14.91 -16.06 10.66
C ILE A 42 -14.49 -15.97 9.19
N LEU A 43 -15.43 -15.95 8.24
CA LEU A 43 -15.13 -15.76 6.82
C LEU A 43 -14.46 -14.41 6.57
N PHE A 44 -14.95 -13.33 7.17
CA PHE A 44 -14.34 -12.00 7.05
C PHE A 44 -12.93 -11.96 7.64
N MET A 45 -12.69 -12.62 8.77
CA MET A 45 -11.35 -12.77 9.35
C MET A 45 -10.45 -13.64 8.49
N PHE A 46 -10.95 -14.70 7.87
CA PHE A 46 -10.20 -15.51 6.91
C PHE A 46 -9.84 -14.72 5.65
N GLU A 47 -10.75 -13.89 5.14
CA GLU A 47 -10.51 -13.01 3.99
C GLU A 47 -9.52 -11.90 4.35
N TYR A 48 -9.62 -11.33 5.56
CA TYR A 48 -8.69 -10.35 6.10
C TYR A 48 -7.27 -10.95 6.29
N LEU A 49 -7.18 -12.14 6.89
CA LEU A 49 -5.91 -12.86 7.07
C LEU A 49 -5.33 -13.32 5.72
N ARG A 50 -6.19 -13.62 4.74
CA ARG A 50 -5.77 -13.87 3.35
C ARG A 50 -5.21 -12.61 2.71
N THR A 51 -5.79 -11.43 2.92
CA THR A 51 -5.21 -10.16 2.44
C THR A 51 -3.88 -9.80 3.13
N GLU A 52 -3.69 -10.16 4.40
CA GLU A 52 -2.39 -9.98 5.10
C GLU A 52 -1.32 -11.00 4.66
N THR A 53 -1.70 -12.21 4.28
CA THR A 53 -0.74 -13.24 3.80
C THR A 53 -0.48 -13.17 2.29
N LEU A 54 -1.39 -12.57 1.50
CA LEU A 54 -1.18 -12.20 0.09
C LEU A 54 -0.58 -10.81 -0.11
N SER A 55 -0.10 -10.13 0.94
CA SER A 55 0.83 -9.02 0.79
C SER A 55 2.27 -9.51 0.63
N HIS A 56 2.49 -10.64 -0.04
CA HIS A 56 3.69 -10.71 -0.87
C HIS A 56 3.46 -9.66 -1.95
N PRO A 57 4.29 -8.59 -2.04
CA PRO A 57 4.22 -7.76 -3.23
C PRO A 57 4.32 -8.72 -4.41
N LEU A 58 3.51 -8.51 -5.44
CA LEU A 58 3.74 -9.16 -6.73
C LEU A 58 5.21 -8.96 -7.09
N ALA A 59 6.01 -9.95 -6.75
CA ALA A 59 7.45 -9.94 -6.84
C ALA A 59 7.77 -10.91 -7.95
N GLU A 60 8.45 -10.42 -8.96
CA GLU A 60 9.10 -11.30 -9.93
C GLU A 60 9.92 -12.34 -9.15
N PRO A 61 9.97 -13.60 -9.62
CA PRO A 61 10.84 -14.61 -9.04
C PRO A 61 12.26 -14.05 -8.93
N PRO A 62 12.94 -14.22 -7.79
CA PRO A 62 14.25 -13.62 -7.58
C PRO A 62 15.21 -14.13 -8.64
N ALA A 63 15.77 -13.21 -9.44
CA ALA A 63 16.96 -13.52 -10.21
C ALA A 63 18.04 -13.97 -9.21
N ILE A 64 18.56 -15.18 -9.38
CA ILE A 64 19.68 -15.70 -8.59
C ILE A 64 20.88 -14.79 -8.88
N LEU A 65 21.08 -13.78 -8.04
CA LEU A 65 22.28 -12.97 -8.07
C LEU A 65 23.41 -13.78 -7.41
N PRO A 66 24.59 -13.90 -8.04
CA PRO A 66 25.73 -14.54 -7.41
C PRO A 66 26.10 -13.80 -6.12
N VAL A 67 26.38 -14.59 -5.08
CA VAL A 67 26.76 -14.16 -3.73
C VAL A 67 27.83 -13.07 -3.80
N ALA A 68 27.51 -11.88 -3.28
CA ALA A 68 28.46 -10.80 -3.19
C ALA A 68 29.58 -11.17 -2.22
N THR A 69 30.81 -11.23 -2.71
CA THR A 69 32.03 -11.26 -1.89
C THR A 69 32.11 -10.01 -1.00
N PRO A 70 32.66 -10.12 0.23
CA PRO A 70 32.80 -8.98 1.14
C PRO A 70 33.70 -7.92 0.50
N ARG A 71 33.10 -6.81 0.09
CA ARG A 71 33.83 -5.65 -0.41
C ARG A 71 34.42 -4.90 0.78
N VAL A 72 35.73 -5.02 0.95
CA VAL A 72 36.54 -4.23 1.89
C VAL A 72 36.15 -2.76 1.77
N THR A 73 35.66 -2.17 2.85
CA THR A 73 35.31 -0.75 2.93
C THR A 73 36.61 0.05 2.87
N GLN A 74 36.99 0.54 1.68
CA GLN A 74 38.06 1.53 1.61
C GLN A 74 37.59 2.82 2.29
N PRO A 75 38.43 3.46 3.13
CA PRO A 75 38.15 4.79 3.64
C PRO A 75 38.03 5.76 2.45
N LYS A 76 36.85 6.36 2.31
CA LYS A 76 36.55 7.34 1.26
C LYS A 76 37.50 8.54 1.41
N PRO A 77 38.30 8.89 0.39
CA PRO A 77 39.18 10.06 0.47
C PRO A 77 38.33 11.33 0.68
N PRO A 78 38.86 12.38 1.34
CA PRO A 78 38.13 13.60 1.64
C PRO A 78 37.65 14.23 0.33
N GLN A 79 36.37 14.07 0.05
CA GLN A 79 35.77 14.66 -1.14
C GLN A 79 35.65 16.16 -0.93
N PRO A 80 35.95 16.99 -1.95
CA PRO A 80 35.67 18.42 -1.90
C PRO A 80 34.21 18.60 -1.49
N LYS A 81 33.93 19.55 -0.58
CA LYS A 81 32.58 19.83 -0.04
C LYS A 81 31.61 20.15 -1.19
N LYS A 82 30.99 19.12 -1.76
CA LYS A 82 29.90 19.24 -2.74
C LYS A 82 28.68 19.74 -1.98
N SER A 83 27.99 20.75 -2.53
CA SER A 83 26.76 21.24 -1.94
C SER A 83 25.77 20.07 -1.78
N PRO A 84 25.08 19.90 -0.63
CA PRO A 84 24.05 18.89 -0.45
C PRO A 84 23.01 18.90 -1.58
N TYR A 85 22.73 20.09 -2.13
CA TYR A 85 21.81 20.26 -3.25
C TYR A 85 22.31 19.57 -4.52
N ASP A 86 23.60 19.66 -4.84
CA ASP A 86 24.19 19.00 -6.01
C ASP A 86 24.23 17.47 -5.84
N ILE A 87 24.40 17.00 -4.60
CA ILE A 87 24.33 15.57 -4.28
C ILE A 87 22.90 15.07 -4.54
N ALA A 88 21.89 15.77 -4.02
CA ALA A 88 20.48 15.42 -4.22
C ALA A 88 20.10 15.41 -5.71
N LYS A 89 20.58 16.41 -6.48
CA LYS A 89 20.35 16.48 -7.93
C LYS A 89 20.96 15.27 -8.66
N ARG A 90 22.19 14.88 -8.33
CA ARG A 90 22.84 13.71 -8.94
C ARG A 90 22.09 12.41 -8.64
N LEU A 91 21.65 12.23 -7.40
CA LEU A 91 20.86 11.05 -7.01
C LEU A 91 19.54 10.99 -7.80
N TYR A 92 18.88 12.14 -7.97
CA TYR A 92 17.68 12.24 -8.79
C TYR A 92 17.94 11.88 -10.26
N GLU A 93 19.04 12.33 -10.84
CA GLU A 93 19.44 11.99 -12.22
C GLU A 93 19.74 10.50 -12.37
N GLN A 94 20.28 9.87 -11.33
CA GLN A 94 20.54 8.43 -11.25
C GLN A 94 19.29 7.59 -10.99
N GLY A 95 18.12 8.21 -10.80
CA GLY A 95 16.86 7.51 -10.50
C GLY A 95 16.72 7.07 -9.04
N GLN A 96 17.63 7.48 -8.16
CA GLN A 96 17.55 7.24 -6.71
C GLN A 96 16.63 8.28 -6.05
N LEU A 97 15.34 8.22 -6.39
CA LEU A 97 14.35 9.24 -6.02
C LEU A 97 14.16 9.38 -4.51
N GLU A 98 14.11 8.28 -3.77
CA GLU A 98 13.92 8.30 -2.31
C GLU A 98 15.10 8.97 -1.59
N ASP A 99 16.33 8.62 -1.99
CA ASP A 99 17.54 9.21 -1.42
C ASP A 99 17.64 10.70 -1.77
N ALA A 100 17.33 11.06 -3.03
CA ALA A 100 17.28 12.45 -3.46
C ALA A 100 16.25 13.26 -2.66
N LYS A 101 15.03 12.74 -2.49
CA LYS A 101 13.96 13.36 -1.69
C LYS A 101 14.41 13.60 -0.25
N LYS A 102 15.02 12.59 0.39
CA LYS A 102 15.52 12.69 1.77
C LYS A 102 16.52 13.83 1.94
N ILE A 103 17.46 13.98 0.99
CA ILE A 103 18.43 15.07 1.05
C ILE A 103 17.74 16.42 0.81
N PHE A 104 16.81 16.54 -0.14
CA PHE A 104 16.06 17.79 -0.32
C PHE A 104 15.25 18.19 0.92
N LEU A 105 14.62 17.24 1.62
CA LEU A 105 13.94 17.51 2.89
C LEU A 105 14.93 18.00 3.97
N SER A 106 16.09 17.36 4.09
CA SER A 106 17.13 17.80 5.05
C SER A 106 17.63 19.23 4.76
N ILE A 107 17.70 19.63 3.49
CA ILE A 107 18.07 21.00 3.10
C ILE A 107 16.94 21.96 3.47
N ALA A 108 15.68 21.58 3.26
CA ALA A 108 14.53 22.40 3.60
C ALA A 108 14.41 22.65 5.12
N GLU A 109 14.83 21.70 5.94
CA GLU A 109 14.83 21.79 7.40
C GLU A 109 16.05 22.54 7.96
N GLY A 110 17.24 22.36 7.37
CA GLY A 110 18.51 22.80 7.96
C GLY A 110 19.17 24.05 7.36
N ASP A 111 18.75 24.53 6.18
CA ASP A 111 19.40 25.68 5.52
C ASP A 111 18.87 27.03 6.03
N SER A 112 19.76 27.99 6.29
CA SER A 112 19.39 29.34 6.73
C SER A 112 18.72 30.16 5.63
N THR A 113 19.05 29.86 4.36
CA THR A 113 18.59 30.64 3.21
C THR A 113 17.14 30.30 2.85
N ARG A 114 16.22 31.27 2.98
CA ARG A 114 14.78 31.08 2.68
C ARG A 114 14.54 30.56 1.27
N ASN A 115 15.27 31.08 0.27
CA ASN A 115 15.13 30.66 -1.12
C ASN A 115 15.54 29.18 -1.31
N THR A 116 16.66 28.77 -0.73
CA THR A 116 17.13 27.37 -0.82
C THR A 116 16.15 26.41 -0.15
N ARG A 117 15.61 26.78 1.03
CA ARG A 117 14.58 25.98 1.70
C ARG A 117 13.33 25.80 0.84
N ARG A 118 12.85 26.89 0.23
CA ARG A 118 11.68 26.84 -0.65
C ARG A 118 11.92 25.94 -1.86
N MET A 119 13.02 26.15 -2.58
CA MET A 119 13.37 25.32 -3.74
C MET A 119 13.52 23.84 -3.37
N ALA A 120 14.17 23.54 -2.24
CA ALA A 120 14.34 22.17 -1.77
C ALA A 120 13.01 21.51 -1.38
N SER A 121 12.11 22.24 -0.70
CA SER A 121 10.78 21.75 -0.36
C SER A 121 9.91 21.50 -1.60
N GLU A 122 9.90 22.44 -2.54
CA GLU A 122 9.21 22.28 -3.83
C GLU A 122 9.74 21.04 -4.57
N ARG A 123 11.07 20.88 -4.60
CA ARG A 123 11.70 19.74 -5.27
C ARG A 123 11.39 18.40 -4.60
N ALA A 124 11.37 18.35 -3.26
CA ALA A 124 10.99 17.15 -2.52
C ALA A 124 9.55 16.74 -2.83
N LYS A 125 8.64 17.72 -2.95
CA LYS A 125 7.24 17.47 -3.33
C LYS A 125 7.11 16.92 -4.75
N ASP A 126 7.84 17.48 -5.71
CA ASP A 126 7.85 16.99 -7.09
C ASP A 126 8.35 15.53 -7.17
N ILE A 127 9.42 15.22 -6.44
CA ILE A 127 9.96 13.87 -6.38
C ILE A 127 8.98 12.91 -5.71
N GLN A 128 8.28 13.33 -4.66
CA GLN A 128 7.24 12.52 -4.03
C GLN A 128 6.11 12.16 -5.01
N ASN A 129 5.68 13.12 -5.83
CA ASN A 129 4.68 12.86 -6.87
C ASN A 129 5.22 11.89 -7.93
N GLU A 130 6.49 12.04 -8.35
CA GLU A 130 7.11 11.11 -9.28
C GLU A 130 7.21 9.68 -8.70
N ILE A 131 7.55 9.53 -7.42
CA ILE A 131 7.58 8.22 -6.75
C ILE A 131 6.19 7.56 -6.76
N LEU A 132 5.13 8.34 -6.49
CA LEU A 132 3.75 7.83 -6.52
C LEU A 132 3.40 7.28 -7.92
N GLU A 133 3.75 8.02 -8.96
CA GLU A 133 3.55 7.62 -10.36
C GLU A 133 4.36 6.38 -10.72
N TRP A 134 5.61 6.27 -10.25
CA TRP A 134 6.42 5.06 -10.43
C TRP A 134 5.79 3.84 -9.76
N ASN A 135 5.23 4.01 -8.56
CA ASN A 135 4.53 2.94 -7.86
C ASN A 135 3.22 2.54 -8.56
N GLN A 136 2.48 3.50 -9.12
CA GLN A 136 1.29 3.22 -9.90
C GLN A 136 1.62 2.44 -11.18
N MET A 137 2.64 2.87 -11.94
CA MET A 137 3.10 2.13 -13.12
C MET A 137 3.60 0.73 -12.75
N LYS A 138 4.26 0.58 -11.60
CA LYS A 138 4.66 -0.75 -11.10
C LYS A 138 3.46 -1.64 -10.85
N LYS A 139 2.41 -1.13 -10.19
CA LYS A 139 1.17 -1.87 -9.96
C LYS A 139 0.53 -2.31 -11.28
N GLN A 140 0.38 -1.39 -12.23
CA GLN A 140 -0.19 -1.69 -13.55
C GLN A 140 0.64 -2.72 -14.32
N TYR A 141 1.98 -2.59 -14.29
CA TYR A 141 2.86 -3.55 -14.96
C TYR A 141 2.65 -4.97 -14.43
N LEU A 142 2.57 -5.11 -13.11
CA LEU A 142 2.35 -6.39 -12.43
C LEU A 142 0.97 -6.97 -12.71
N GLU A 143 -0.06 -6.12 -12.78
CA GLU A 143 -1.40 -6.53 -13.19
C GLU A 143 -1.41 -7.09 -14.62
N GLY A 144 -0.79 -6.38 -15.56
CA GLY A 144 -0.61 -6.87 -16.93
C GLY A 144 0.17 -8.18 -16.98
N TYR A 145 1.21 -8.33 -16.17
CA TYR A 145 2.01 -9.55 -16.09
C TYR A 145 1.19 -10.77 -15.64
N VAL A 146 0.35 -10.63 -14.61
CA VAL A 146 -0.55 -11.71 -14.17
C VAL A 146 -1.57 -12.06 -15.24
N LEU A 147 -2.17 -11.02 -15.85
CA LEU A 147 -3.20 -11.22 -16.86
C LEU A 147 -2.66 -11.84 -18.14
N PHE A 148 -1.36 -11.71 -18.43
CA PHE A 148 -0.78 -12.14 -19.71
C PHE A 148 -1.04 -13.60 -20.05
N HIS A 149 -1.00 -14.51 -19.06
CA HIS A 149 -1.21 -15.93 -19.28
C HIS A 149 -2.65 -16.31 -19.61
N SER A 150 -3.63 -15.58 -19.08
CA SER A 150 -5.05 -15.89 -19.24
C SER A 150 -5.77 -14.97 -20.24
N TYR A 151 -5.30 -13.74 -20.36
CA TYR A 151 -5.91 -12.64 -21.11
C TYR A 151 -4.83 -11.73 -21.74
N PRO A 152 -4.08 -12.21 -22.76
CA PRO A 152 -2.95 -11.48 -23.33
C PRO A 152 -3.34 -10.12 -23.94
N GLU A 153 -4.53 -10.00 -24.52
CA GLU A 153 -5.02 -8.73 -25.08
C GLU A 153 -5.21 -7.66 -24.00
N LYS A 154 -5.77 -8.04 -22.84
CA LYS A 154 -5.92 -7.14 -21.70
C LYS A 154 -4.57 -6.73 -21.13
N ALA A 155 -3.64 -7.68 -21.02
CA ALA A 155 -2.27 -7.40 -20.59
C ALA A 155 -1.57 -6.40 -21.53
N CYS A 156 -1.74 -6.57 -22.84
CA CYS A 156 -1.20 -5.64 -23.85
C CYS A 156 -1.79 -4.23 -23.71
N ALA A 157 -3.10 -4.10 -23.51
CA ALA A 157 -3.74 -2.80 -23.30
C ALA A 157 -3.22 -2.09 -22.03
N ILE A 158 -3.00 -2.84 -20.94
CA ILE A 158 -2.41 -2.29 -19.72
C ILE A 158 -0.98 -1.81 -19.95
N TRP A 159 -0.15 -2.60 -20.64
CA TRP A 159 1.21 -2.18 -20.96
C TRP A 159 1.25 -0.99 -21.92
N GLU A 160 0.34 -0.92 -22.91
CA GLU A 160 0.18 0.26 -23.78
C GLU A 160 -0.12 1.52 -22.97
N GLN A 161 -1.03 1.43 -21.98
CA GLN A 161 -1.35 2.54 -21.09
C GLN A 161 -0.11 3.03 -20.31
N ILE A 162 0.74 2.12 -19.84
CA ILE A 162 2.01 2.49 -19.17
C ILE A 162 2.93 3.25 -20.13
N LEU A 163 2.94 2.88 -21.41
CA LEU A 163 3.78 3.53 -22.42
C LEU A 163 3.34 4.95 -22.79
N GLN A 164 2.12 5.33 -22.45
CA GLN A 164 1.63 6.71 -22.59
C GLN A 164 2.10 7.63 -21.44
N ASN A 165 2.74 7.09 -20.39
CA ASN A 165 3.21 7.88 -19.26
C ASN A 165 4.47 8.72 -19.62
N LYS A 166 4.56 9.93 -19.06
CA LYS A 166 5.71 10.84 -19.24
C LYS A 166 7.03 10.34 -18.62
N TYR A 167 6.98 9.45 -17.62
CA TYR A 167 8.14 8.98 -16.87
C TYR A 167 8.83 7.78 -17.54
N THR A 168 9.48 8.03 -18.67
CA THR A 168 10.12 6.99 -19.50
C THR A 168 11.31 6.28 -18.85
N ARG A 169 11.91 6.89 -17.83
CA ARG A 169 13.04 6.34 -17.06
C ARG A 169 12.63 5.37 -15.96
N ALA A 170 11.34 5.26 -15.65
CA ALA A 170 10.87 4.37 -14.60
C ALA A 170 11.17 2.90 -14.96
N PRO A 171 11.66 2.07 -14.02
CA PRO A 171 11.97 0.66 -14.31
C PRO A 171 10.78 -0.11 -14.89
N SER A 172 9.57 0.13 -14.39
CA SER A 172 8.35 -0.52 -14.87
C SER A 172 7.96 -0.08 -16.29
N PHE A 173 8.25 1.16 -16.67
CA PHE A 173 8.08 1.63 -18.05
C PHE A 173 9.00 0.86 -19.01
N LEU A 174 10.28 0.74 -18.66
CA LEU A 174 11.26 0.03 -19.50
C LEU A 174 10.91 -1.45 -19.66
N LYS A 175 10.46 -2.09 -18.58
CA LYS A 175 9.96 -3.48 -18.61
C LYS A 175 8.71 -3.60 -19.46
N ALA A 176 7.70 -2.76 -19.24
CA ALA A 176 6.47 -2.75 -20.04
C ALA A 176 6.78 -2.58 -21.53
N LYS A 177 7.69 -1.67 -21.89
CA LYS A 177 8.13 -1.45 -23.27
C LYS A 177 8.71 -2.72 -23.90
N LYS A 178 9.63 -3.38 -23.18
CA LYS A 178 10.24 -4.63 -23.65
C LYS A 178 9.20 -5.73 -23.86
N HIS A 179 8.30 -5.92 -22.90
CA HIS A 179 7.24 -6.92 -22.99
C HIS A 179 6.25 -6.61 -24.11
N TYR A 180 5.81 -5.37 -24.22
CA TYR A 180 4.90 -4.92 -25.27
C TYR A 180 5.48 -5.15 -26.68
N GLN A 181 6.75 -4.79 -26.89
CA GLN A 181 7.45 -5.03 -28.16
C GLN A 181 7.66 -6.52 -28.47
N SER A 182 7.76 -7.36 -27.43
CA SER A 182 8.02 -8.79 -27.61
C SER A 182 6.74 -9.57 -27.91
N PHE A 183 5.60 -9.15 -27.35
CA PHE A 183 4.38 -9.96 -27.32
C PHE A 183 3.15 -9.29 -27.93
N CYS A 184 3.08 -7.96 -27.96
CA CYS A 184 1.87 -7.23 -28.35
C CYS A 184 1.95 -6.64 -29.76
N THR A 185 3.13 -6.27 -30.23
CA THR A 185 3.35 -5.72 -31.58
C THR A 185 3.38 -6.78 -32.68
N LEU A 186 3.23 -8.07 -32.35
CA LEU A 186 3.16 -9.18 -33.32
C LEU A 186 1.77 -9.37 -33.95
N LYS A 187 0.75 -8.61 -33.53
CA LYS A 187 -0.55 -8.57 -34.23
C LYS A 187 -0.50 -7.58 -35.39
N GLY A 188 0.18 -8.01 -36.44
CA GLY A 188 0.28 -7.32 -37.73
C GLY A 188 0.60 -8.31 -38.84
N HIS A 189 -0.25 -9.33 -39.00
CA HIS A 189 -0.36 -10.17 -40.20
C HIS A 189 -1.84 -10.45 -40.47
#